data_AF-A0A830BZ21-F1
#
_entry.id   AF-A0A830BZ21-F1
#
_cell.length_a   1.000
_cell.length_b   1.000
_cell.length_c   1.000
_cell.angle_alpha   90.00
_cell.angle_beta   90.00
_cell.angle_gamma   90.00
#
_symmetry.space_group_name_H-M   'P 1'
#
loop_
_entity.id
_entity.type
_entity.pdbx_description
1 polymer ?
#
loop_
_entity_poly.entity_id
_entity_poly.type
_entity_poly.pdbx_seq_one_letter_code
_entity_poly.pdbx_strand_id
1 'polypeptide(L)'
;MDTNFDDDDDHHHHVGDGGLCEEAISKCLKLRVCNHDDDEICVVCQDGLYQEEKENKMIAILGCMHEYHVDCIKPWLRTKDFCPLCKAKALISHDGDDGMYVDK
;
A
#
# COMPACT_ATOMS: atom_id res chain seq x y z
N MET A 1 -27.93 35.44 -31.18
CA MET A 1 -27.84 34.23 -32.03
C MET A 1 -26.53 34.35 -32.76
N ASP A 2 -25.48 33.68 -32.29
CA ASP A 2 -24.32 33.36 -33.10
C ASP A 2 -23.75 32.09 -32.49
N THR A 3 -24.15 31.00 -33.12
CA THR A 3 -23.63 29.65 -32.96
C THR A 3 -22.26 29.57 -33.63
N ASN A 4 -21.31 28.87 -33.01
CA ASN A 4 -20.25 28.00 -33.57
C ASN A 4 -19.43 27.48 -32.36
N PHE A 5 -19.48 26.22 -31.94
CA PHE A 5 -19.10 24.92 -32.55
C PHE A 5 -17.59 24.77 -32.72
N ASP A 6 -16.94 24.11 -31.75
CA ASP A 6 -15.67 23.34 -31.81
C ASP A 6 -15.53 22.68 -30.40
N ASP A 7 -15.93 21.41 -30.21
CA ASP A 7 -15.08 20.19 -30.23
C ASP A 7 -14.09 20.10 -29.04
N ASP A 8 -14.43 19.27 -28.02
CA ASP A 8 -13.55 18.46 -27.13
C ASP A 8 -14.47 17.81 -26.07
N ASP A 9 -14.95 16.58 -26.23
CA ASP A 9 -14.27 15.37 -25.75
C ASP A 9 -13.79 15.47 -24.28
N ASP A 10 -14.58 14.98 -23.33
CA ASP A 10 -13.99 14.34 -22.15
C ASP A 10 -14.81 13.10 -21.80
N HIS A 11 -14.40 12.04 -22.48
CA HIS A 11 -14.40 10.65 -22.07
C HIS A 11 -14.96 10.34 -20.68
N HIS A 12 -15.99 9.48 -20.69
CA HIS A 12 -16.15 8.42 -19.70
C HIS A 12 -14.80 7.98 -19.11
N HIS A 13 -14.61 8.04 -17.79
CA HIS A 13 -14.01 6.93 -17.05
C HIS A 13 -14.56 6.88 -15.62
N HIS A 14 -15.50 5.96 -15.44
CA HIS A 14 -15.82 5.37 -14.15
C HIS A 14 -14.58 4.62 -13.67
N VAL A 15 -14.00 5.01 -12.54
CA VAL A 15 -13.12 4.12 -11.77
C VAL A 15 -13.61 4.11 -10.34
N GLY A 16 -14.72 3.40 -10.13
CA GLY A 16 -14.86 2.65 -8.89
C GLY A 16 -13.88 1.49 -8.94
N ASP A 17 -12.91 1.49 -8.05
CA ASP A 17 -12.44 0.28 -7.37
C ASP A 17 -11.61 0.73 -6.16
N GLY A 18 -12.14 0.50 -4.95
CA GLY A 18 -11.47 0.79 -3.68
C GLY A 18 -10.32 -0.18 -3.38
N GLY A 19 -9.58 -0.60 -4.41
CA GLY A 19 -8.49 -1.56 -4.35
C GLY A 19 -7.22 -0.98 -4.96
N LEU A 20 -6.09 -1.20 -4.29
CA LEU A 20 -4.79 -0.94 -4.89
C LEU A 20 -4.48 -2.06 -5.88
N CYS A 21 -4.26 -1.71 -7.14
CA CYS A 21 -3.77 -2.68 -8.12
C CYS A 21 -2.41 -3.24 -7.68
N GLU A 22 -2.11 -4.50 -8.04
CA GLU A 22 -0.87 -5.17 -7.64
C GLU A 22 0.40 -4.40 -8.02
N GLU A 23 0.33 -3.62 -9.10
CA GLU A 23 1.39 -2.72 -9.52
C GLU A 23 1.64 -1.58 -8.53
N ALA A 24 0.60 -0.97 -7.98
CA ALA A 24 0.74 0.11 -6.99
C ALA A 24 1.31 -0.43 -5.67
N ILE A 25 0.88 -1.62 -5.26
CA ILE A 25 1.43 -2.31 -4.07
C ILE A 25 2.93 -2.56 -4.25
N SER A 26 3.32 -3.10 -5.40
CA SER A 26 4.73 -3.40 -5.70
C SER A 26 5.60 -2.14 -5.81
N LYS A 27 5.03 -1.02 -6.26
CA LYS A 27 5.74 0.27 -6.37
C LYS A 27 5.93 0.99 -5.03
N CYS A 28 5.09 0.71 -4.03
CA CYS A 28 5.16 1.40 -2.73
C CYS A 28 5.80 0.58 -1.61
N LEU A 29 5.98 -0.72 -1.81
CA LEU A 29 6.78 -1.57 -0.95
C LEU A 29 8.25 -1.53 -1.38
N LYS A 30 9.15 -1.18 -0.47
CA LYS A 30 10.59 -1.37 -0.67
C LYS A 30 10.96 -2.80 -0.28
N LEU A 31 11.59 -3.54 -1.17
CA LEU A 31 12.06 -4.89 -0.88
C LEU A 31 13.51 -4.86 -0.40
N ARG A 32 13.81 -5.59 0.68
CA ARG A 32 15.17 -5.91 1.11
C ARG A 32 15.29 -7.41 1.39
N VAL A 33 16.52 -7.88 1.52
CA VAL A 33 16.81 -9.24 1.96
C VAL A 33 16.99 -9.23 3.48
N CYS A 34 16.38 -10.17 4.21
CA CYS A 34 16.66 -10.39 5.63
C CYS A 34 17.96 -11.16 5.83
N ASN A 35 18.66 -10.81 6.89
CA ASN A 35 19.86 -11.48 7.34
C ASN A 35 19.59 -12.20 8.68
N HIS A 36 20.50 -13.07 9.08
CA HIS A 36 20.39 -13.79 10.35
C HIS A 36 20.33 -12.83 11.56
N ASP A 37 20.96 -11.66 11.43
CA ASP A 37 21.01 -10.61 12.45
C ASP A 37 19.71 -9.79 12.56
N ASP A 38 18.69 -10.07 11.74
CA ASP A 38 17.39 -9.42 11.85
C ASP A 38 16.56 -10.03 12.98
N ASP A 39 16.64 -9.45 14.17
CA ASP A 39 15.79 -9.77 15.34
C ASP A 39 14.37 -9.21 15.24
N GLU A 40 14.01 -8.60 14.11
CA GLU A 40 12.69 -8.05 13.87
C GLU A 40 11.63 -9.14 13.69
N ILE A 41 10.38 -8.82 14.04
CA ILE A 41 9.24 -9.75 14.01
C ILE A 41 8.16 -9.19 13.09
N CYS A 42 7.66 -10.01 12.17
CA CYS A 42 6.52 -9.68 11.34
C CYS A 42 5.25 -9.75 12.19
N VAL A 43 4.65 -8.61 12.53
CA VAL A 43 3.42 -8.59 13.36
C VAL A 43 2.18 -9.17 12.66
N VAL A 44 2.25 -9.41 11.35
CA VAL A 44 1.13 -10.03 10.60
C VAL A 44 1.06 -11.53 10.87
N CYS A 45 2.20 -12.23 10.90
CA CYS A 45 2.28 -13.66 11.19
C CYS A 45 2.80 -13.96 12.61
N GLN A 46 3.22 -12.93 13.35
CA GLN A 46 3.81 -12.99 14.69
C GLN A 46 5.09 -13.81 14.77
N ASP A 47 5.83 -13.87 13.67
CA ASP A 47 7.02 -14.71 13.52
C ASP A 47 8.22 -13.87 13.05
N GLY A 48 9.45 -14.40 13.22
CA GLY A 48 10.67 -13.67 12.89
C GLY A 48 10.74 -13.28 11.41
N LEU A 49 11.27 -12.08 11.13
CA LEU A 49 11.52 -11.63 9.75
C LEU A 49 12.50 -12.58 9.06
N TYR A 50 13.56 -12.99 9.74
CA TYR A 50 14.47 -14.01 9.27
C TYR A 50 14.01 -15.41 9.70
N GLN A 51 13.88 -16.30 8.72
CA GLN A 51 13.64 -17.73 8.93
C GLN A 51 14.58 -18.51 8.00
N GLU A 52 15.50 -19.27 8.58
CA GLU A 52 16.50 -20.03 7.80
C GLU A 52 15.87 -21.06 6.85
N GLU A 53 14.73 -21.62 7.28
CA GLU A 53 13.95 -22.63 6.56
C GLU A 53 13.09 -22.04 5.44
N LYS A 54 12.90 -20.72 5.41
CA LYS A 54 12.12 -20.08 4.35
C LYS A 54 12.98 -19.84 3.11
N GLU A 55 12.42 -20.26 1.98
CA GLU A 55 12.99 -19.99 0.65
C GLU A 55 12.93 -18.49 0.32
N ASN A 56 11.90 -17.79 0.81
CA ASN A 56 11.74 -16.35 0.63
C ASN A 56 12.39 -15.55 1.78
N LYS A 57 13.60 -15.04 1.54
CA LYS A 57 14.30 -14.11 2.43
C LYS A 57 13.96 -12.65 2.16
N MET A 58 12.90 -12.36 1.41
CA MET A 58 12.51 -10.99 1.09
C MET A 58 11.62 -10.40 2.19
N ILE A 59 11.98 -9.19 2.60
CA ILE A 59 11.23 -8.34 3.51
C ILE A 59 10.73 -7.12 2.74
N ALA A 60 9.46 -6.80 2.93
CA ALA A 60 8.83 -5.61 2.44
C ALA A 60 8.79 -4.55 3.54
N ILE A 61 9.30 -3.38 3.20
CA ILE A 61 9.37 -2.18 4.02
C ILE A 61 8.35 -1.19 3.46
N LEU A 62 7.41 -0.77 4.31
CA LEU A 62 6.45 0.29 3.95
C LEU A 62 7.14 1.66 3.91
N GLY A 63 6.48 2.63 3.25
CA GLY A 63 6.93 4.03 3.26
C GLY A 63 7.08 4.65 4.66
N CYS A 64 6.43 4.07 5.67
CA CYS A 64 6.57 4.43 7.09
C CYS A 64 7.76 3.77 7.81
N MET A 65 8.67 3.07 7.09
CA MET A 65 9.83 2.36 7.66
C MET A 65 9.46 1.21 8.61
N HIS A 66 8.38 0.48 8.31
CA HIS A 66 8.01 -0.73 9.04
C HIS A 66 8.15 -1.96 8.14
N GLU A 67 8.59 -3.07 8.72
CA GLU A 67 9.17 -4.21 8.01
C GLU A 67 8.32 -5.46 8.22
N TYR A 68 8.08 -6.18 7.13
CA TYR A 68 7.16 -7.33 7.09
C TYR A 68 7.61 -8.35 6.06
N HIS A 69 7.18 -9.60 6.16
CA HIS A 69 7.35 -10.53 5.04
C HIS A 69 6.55 -10.04 3.83
N VAL A 70 7.15 -10.14 2.64
CA VAL A 70 6.48 -9.79 1.37
C VAL A 70 5.15 -10.53 1.23
N ASP A 71 5.12 -11.82 1.55
CA ASP A 71 3.93 -12.67 1.48
C ASP A 71 2.86 -12.29 2.51
N CYS A 72 3.26 -11.69 3.64
CA CYS A 72 2.31 -11.26 4.67
C CYS A 72 1.72 -9.89 4.35
N ILE A 73 2.53 -8.94 3.88
CA ILE A 73 2.11 -7.56 3.70
C ILE A 73 1.46 -7.29 2.34
N LYS A 74 1.80 -8.06 1.29
CA LYS A 74 1.11 -7.97 -0.02
C LYS A 74 -0.41 -8.19 0.09
N PRO A 75 -0.91 -9.31 0.64
CA PRO A 75 -2.35 -9.53 0.74
C PRO A 75 -3.02 -8.56 1.72
N TRP A 76 -2.28 -8.08 2.72
CA TRP A 76 -2.75 -7.01 3.61
C TRP A 76 -3.02 -5.74 2.82
N LEU A 77 -2.05 -5.24 2.04
CA LEU A 77 -2.18 -4.03 1.23
C LEU A 77 -3.23 -4.13 0.12
N ARG A 78 -3.54 -5.35 -0.33
CA ARG A 78 -4.65 -5.60 -1.25
C ARG A 78 -6.02 -5.34 -0.61
N THR A 79 -6.12 -5.48 0.70
CA THR A 79 -7.36 -5.30 1.46
C THR A 79 -7.42 -3.95 2.16
N LYS A 80 -6.28 -3.51 2.71
CA LYS A 80 -6.12 -2.33 3.56
C LYS A 80 -4.84 -1.61 3.14
N ASP A 81 -4.96 -0.42 2.60
CA ASP A 81 -3.84 0.42 2.13
C ASP A 81 -3.03 1.07 3.26
N PHE A 82 -3.06 0.54 4.49
CA PHE A 82 -2.39 1.13 5.65
C PHE A 82 -1.51 0.16 6.41
N CYS A 83 -0.51 0.70 7.09
CA CYS A 83 0.42 -0.02 7.94
C CYS A 83 -0.29 -0.63 9.16
N PRO A 84 -0.12 -1.93 9.48
CA PRO A 84 -0.73 -2.54 10.64
C PRO A 84 -0.14 -2.03 11.98
N LEU A 85 1.07 -1.45 11.98
CA LEU A 85 1.71 -0.89 13.18
C LEU A 85 1.29 0.55 13.46
N CYS A 86 1.40 1.43 12.46
CA CYS A 86 1.19 2.86 12.65
C CYS A 86 -0.04 3.43 11.94
N LYS A 87 -0.79 2.61 11.20
CA LYS A 87 -1.94 3.02 10.38
C LYS A 87 -1.62 4.07 9.30
N ALA A 88 -0.33 4.31 9.01
CA ALA A 88 0.08 5.18 7.92
C ALA A 88 -0.28 4.56 6.56
N LYS A 89 -0.77 5.36 5.61
CA LYS A 89 -1.05 4.89 4.26
C LYS A 89 0.23 4.42 3.56
N ALA A 90 0.15 3.27 2.91
CA ALA A 90 1.23 2.70 2.12
C ALA A 90 1.41 3.43 0.79
N LEU A 91 0.32 3.97 0.21
CA LEU A 91 0.40 4.89 -0.92
C LEU A 91 0.19 6.32 -0.45
N ILE A 92 1.16 7.18 -0.71
CA ILE A 92 0.96 8.62 -0.64
C ILE A 92 0.35 9.01 -2.00
N SER A 93 -0.93 8.73 -2.20
CA SER A 93 -1.70 9.33 -3.29
C SER A 93 -2.40 10.55 -2.72
N HIS A 94 -2.13 11.71 -3.31
CA HIS A 94 -2.72 12.99 -2.94
C HIS A 94 -4.19 13.05 -3.39
N ASP A 95 -5.04 12.25 -2.75
CA ASP A 95 -6.48 12.29 -2.92
C ASP A 95 -7.09 12.40 -1.52
N GLY A 96 -7.26 13.67 -1.11
CA GLY A 96 -7.90 13.99 0.15
C GLY A 96 -9.35 13.58 0.16
N ASP A 97 -9.76 12.83 1.19
CA ASP A 97 -11.01 12.99 1.95
C ASP A 97 -11.02 11.99 3.14
N ASP A 98 -11.86 12.26 4.14
CA ASP A 98 -12.04 11.66 5.49
C ASP A 98 -11.27 12.37 6.62
N GLY A 99 -11.84 13.35 7.34
CA GLY A 99 -13.21 13.84 7.28
C GLY A 99 -13.40 15.04 8.18
N MET A 100 -14.17 16.00 7.69
CA MET A 100 -14.86 16.99 8.51
C MET A 100 -16.17 16.37 8.99
N TYR A 101 -16.26 16.00 10.27
CA TYR A 101 -17.49 16.13 11.05
C TYR A 101 -17.14 16.37 12.54
N VAL A 102 -17.76 17.43 13.07
CA VAL A 102 -17.66 17.98 14.43
C VAL A 102 -18.35 17.08 15.45
N ASP A 103 -17.95 17.14 16.73
CA ASP A 103 -18.86 17.17 17.91
C ASP A 103 -18.07 16.91 19.22
N LYS A 104 -17.63 18.00 19.89
CA LYS A 104 -17.84 18.27 21.32
C LYS A 104 -17.39 19.68 21.71
#